data_AF-A0A8T4JBD1-F1
#
_entry.id   AF-A0A8T4JBD1-F1
#
_cell.length_a   1.000
_cell.length_b   1.000
_cell.length_c   1.000
_cell.angle_alpha   90.00
_cell.angle_beta   90.00
_cell.angle_gamma   90.00
#
_symmetry.space_group_name_H-M   'P 1'
#
loop_
_entity.id
_entity.type
_entity.pdbx_description
1 polymer ?
#
loop_
_entity_poly.entity_id
_entity_poly.type
_entity_poly.pdbx_seq_one_letter_code
_entity_poly.pdbx_strand_id
1 'polypeptide(L)'
;FIGPFLLQIIVGIGTGVFIGAIVFKAMRTWYSESLSPVAVISAALLAYITAENLGGNGVLAVAVLGLLFGNTYVKQKGTLQEFSNITAYSLQILVFIIIGISISLSQDLLFWFASFAILATVLLSRFAVLYISNKEFKLRERIFMTLNLPKGIAVAVVAFTLSLQALEGFTLILNLMIIIMVYTLIISSITDRFGKFFLRFEIQPDEKKKS
;
A
#
# COMPACT_ATOMS: atom_id res chain seq x y z
N PHE A 1 -4.88 19.57 17.75
CA PHE A 1 -4.41 18.34 17.06
C PHE A 1 -5.55 17.49 16.50
N ILE A 2 -6.65 17.26 17.22
CA ILE A 2 -7.77 16.39 16.75
C ILE A 2 -8.58 17.00 15.59
N GLY A 3 -8.82 18.33 15.60
CA GLY A 3 -9.61 19.02 14.56
C GLY A 3 -9.05 18.89 13.14
N PRO A 4 -7.76 19.23 12.88
CA PRO A 4 -7.16 19.08 11.56
C PRO A 4 -7.11 17.64 11.07
N PHE A 5 -6.88 16.69 11.98
CA PHE A 5 -6.86 15.26 11.65
C PHE A 5 -8.24 14.74 11.24
N LEU A 6 -9.30 15.13 11.95
CA LEU A 6 -10.69 14.79 11.58
C LEU A 6 -11.06 15.40 10.23
N LEU A 7 -10.66 16.65 9.97
CA LEU A 7 -10.90 17.30 8.69
C LEU A 7 -10.26 16.52 7.54
N GLN A 8 -9.00 16.09 7.70
CA GLN A 8 -8.31 15.29 6.69
C GLN A 8 -9.06 13.99 6.34
N ILE A 9 -9.60 13.32 7.36
CA ILE A 9 -10.37 12.07 7.18
C ILE A 9 -11.72 12.35 6.51
N ILE A 10 -12.50 13.28 7.05
CA ILE A 10 -13.87 13.55 6.59
C ILE A 10 -13.84 14.07 5.16
N VAL A 11 -12.96 15.03 4.86
CA VAL A 11 -12.82 15.60 3.52
C VAL A 11 -12.30 14.54 2.55
N GLY A 12 -11.30 13.74 2.94
CA GLY A 12 -10.77 12.66 2.09
C GLY A 12 -11.83 11.62 1.73
N ILE A 13 -12.56 11.10 2.72
CA ILE A 13 -13.66 10.16 2.47
C ILE A 13 -14.77 10.81 1.62
N GLY A 14 -15.18 12.03 1.98
CA GLY A 14 -16.27 12.74 1.30
C GLY A 14 -15.98 13.00 -0.18
N THR A 15 -14.78 13.48 -0.50
CA THR A 15 -14.36 13.71 -1.90
C THR A 15 -14.23 12.42 -2.69
N GLY A 16 -13.64 11.37 -2.11
CA GLY A 16 -13.54 10.06 -2.75
C GLY A 16 -14.92 9.48 -3.10
N VAL A 17 -15.88 9.59 -2.18
CA VAL A 17 -17.28 9.18 -2.42
C VAL A 17 -17.94 10.04 -3.49
N PHE A 18 -17.83 11.36 -3.39
CA PHE A 18 -18.47 12.30 -4.31
C PHE A 18 -18.01 12.08 -5.75
N ILE A 19 -16.70 12.01 -5.97
CA ILE A 19 -16.13 11.83 -7.31
C ILE A 19 -16.41 10.43 -7.84
N GLY A 20 -16.25 9.39 -7.01
CA GLY A 20 -16.56 8.01 -7.38
C GLY A 20 -18.02 7.84 -7.79
N ALA A 21 -18.96 8.43 -7.05
CA ALA A 21 -20.39 8.36 -7.36
C ALA A 21 -20.72 9.02 -8.70
N ILE A 22 -20.13 10.16 -9.02
CA ILE A 22 -20.34 10.86 -10.29
C ILE A 22 -19.78 10.05 -11.45
N VAL A 23 -18.50 9.65 -11.37
CA VAL A 23 -17.80 8.99 -12.46
C VAL A 23 -18.37 7.61 -12.75
N PHE A 24 -18.57 6.77 -11.73
CA PHE A 24 -19.05 5.40 -11.95
C PHE A 24 -20.51 5.36 -12.38
N LYS A 25 -21.33 6.35 -11.96
CA LYS A 25 -22.69 6.52 -12.49
C LYS A 25 -22.66 6.89 -13.97
N ALA A 26 -21.79 7.81 -14.39
CA ALA A 26 -21.64 8.18 -15.80
C ALA A 26 -21.15 6.99 -16.65
N MET A 27 -20.15 6.24 -16.17
CA MET A 27 -19.59 5.07 -16.85
C MET A 27 -20.59 3.91 -17.01
N ARG A 28 -21.59 3.81 -16.12
CA ARG A 28 -22.66 2.81 -16.27
C ARG A 28 -23.46 3.03 -17.56
N THR A 29 -23.64 4.30 -17.92
CA THR A 29 -24.44 4.71 -19.08
C THR A 29 -23.59 4.91 -20.34
N TRP A 30 -22.40 5.52 -20.24
CA TRP A 30 -21.58 5.99 -21.36
C TRP A 30 -20.25 5.21 -21.42
N TYR A 31 -20.34 3.89 -21.57
CA TYR A 31 -19.15 3.05 -21.65
C TYR A 31 -18.50 3.12 -23.03
N SER A 32 -17.19 3.35 -23.04
CA SER A 32 -16.35 3.24 -24.23
C SER A 32 -15.06 2.49 -23.89
N GLU A 33 -14.65 1.54 -24.71
CA GLU A 33 -13.49 0.67 -24.46
C GLU A 33 -12.18 1.46 -24.35
N SER A 34 -12.04 2.56 -25.09
CA SER A 34 -10.83 3.39 -25.09
C SER A 34 -10.82 4.46 -23.99
N LEU A 35 -11.97 5.07 -23.70
CA LEU A 35 -12.07 6.19 -22.75
C LEU A 35 -12.26 5.74 -21.30
N SER A 36 -12.95 4.63 -21.08
CA SER A 36 -13.28 4.16 -19.72
C SER A 36 -12.05 3.86 -18.87
N PRO A 37 -10.99 3.20 -19.38
CA PRO A 37 -9.78 2.97 -18.59
C PRO A 37 -9.08 4.27 -18.17
N VAL A 38 -8.98 5.24 -19.09
CA VAL A 38 -8.40 6.55 -18.82
C VAL A 38 -9.26 7.35 -17.83
N ALA A 39 -10.58 7.22 -17.91
CA ALA A 39 -11.51 7.86 -16.98
C ALA A 39 -11.33 7.38 -15.54
N VAL A 40 -11.01 6.09 -15.32
CA VAL A 40 -10.73 5.56 -13.98
C VAL A 40 -9.48 6.19 -13.37
N ILE A 41 -8.38 6.27 -14.14
CA ILE A 41 -7.14 6.92 -13.68
C ILE A 41 -7.36 8.42 -13.44
N SER A 42 -8.08 9.07 -14.35
CA SER A 42 -8.41 10.50 -14.23
C SER A 42 -9.28 10.77 -12.99
N ALA A 43 -10.24 9.89 -12.68
CA ALA A 43 -11.06 10.00 -11.49
C ALA A 43 -10.24 9.85 -10.20
N ALA A 44 -9.27 8.93 -10.18
CA ALA A 44 -8.34 8.81 -9.07
C ALA A 44 -7.51 10.09 -8.88
N LEU A 45 -6.95 10.65 -9.95
CA LEU A 45 -6.21 11.92 -9.88
C LEU A 45 -7.09 13.10 -9.43
N LEU A 46 -8.31 13.20 -9.96
CA LEU A 46 -9.28 14.21 -9.56
C LEU A 46 -9.65 14.08 -8.08
N ALA A 47 -9.86 12.86 -7.58
CA ALA A 47 -10.13 12.62 -6.17
C ALA A 47 -8.96 13.05 -5.29
N TYR A 48 -7.74 12.71 -5.67
CA TYR A 48 -6.54 13.12 -4.96
C TYR A 48 -6.42 14.65 -4.87
N ILE A 49 -6.44 15.33 -6.01
CA ILE A 49 -6.20 16.78 -6.09
C ILE A 49 -7.32 17.56 -5.39
N THR A 50 -8.58 17.14 -5.58
CA THR A 50 -9.72 17.82 -4.96
C THR A 50 -9.69 17.67 -3.45
N ALA A 51 -9.32 16.48 -2.94
CA ALA A 51 -9.18 16.27 -1.51
C ALA A 51 -8.07 17.14 -0.91
N GLU A 52 -6.86 17.12 -1.49
CA GLU A 52 -5.72 17.90 -0.99
C GLU A 52 -6.03 19.41 -0.98
N ASN A 53 -6.66 19.94 -2.04
CA ASN A 53 -7.04 21.36 -2.12
C ASN A 53 -8.10 21.77 -1.09
N LEU A 54 -8.93 20.84 -0.63
CA LEU A 54 -9.93 21.06 0.42
C LEU A 54 -9.38 20.81 1.83
N GLY A 55 -8.08 20.53 1.98
CA GLY A 55 -7.44 20.18 3.25
C GLY A 55 -7.67 18.73 3.70
N GLY A 56 -8.19 17.89 2.80
CA GLY A 56 -8.38 16.45 2.96
C GLY A 56 -7.11 15.65 2.68
N ASN A 57 -7.11 14.37 3.04
CA ASN A 57 -6.06 13.43 2.62
C ASN A 57 -6.38 12.83 1.24
N GLY A 58 -5.58 13.16 0.23
CA GLY A 58 -5.76 12.70 -1.14
C GLY A 58 -5.57 11.19 -1.31
N VAL A 59 -4.62 10.59 -0.58
CA VAL A 59 -4.41 9.13 -0.60
C VAL A 59 -5.66 8.41 -0.09
N LEU A 60 -6.29 8.92 0.97
CA LEU A 60 -7.53 8.39 1.51
C LEU A 60 -8.70 8.54 0.52
N ALA A 61 -8.80 9.69 -0.16
CA ALA A 61 -9.83 9.91 -1.17
C ALA A 61 -9.74 8.91 -2.33
N VAL A 62 -8.53 8.66 -2.84
CA VAL A 62 -8.31 7.65 -3.88
C VAL A 62 -8.60 6.23 -3.39
N ALA A 63 -8.21 5.91 -2.14
CA ALA A 63 -8.52 4.61 -1.55
C ALA A 63 -10.03 4.36 -1.46
N VAL A 64 -10.80 5.36 -1.00
CA VAL A 64 -12.27 5.28 -0.93
C VAL A 64 -12.89 5.17 -2.32
N LEU A 65 -12.39 5.94 -3.30
CA LEU A 65 -12.82 5.81 -4.69
C LEU A 65 -12.57 4.41 -5.24
N GLY A 66 -11.41 3.81 -4.95
CA GLY A 66 -11.07 2.44 -5.34
C GLY A 66 -11.97 1.39 -4.67
N LEU A 67 -12.32 1.58 -3.39
CA LEU A 67 -13.30 0.74 -2.69
C LEU A 67 -14.68 0.81 -3.35
N LEU A 68 -15.14 2.02 -3.71
CA LEU A 68 -16.40 2.21 -4.43
C LEU A 68 -16.38 1.58 -5.82
N PHE A 69 -15.26 1.71 -6.56
CA PHE A 69 -15.08 1.02 -7.83
C PHE A 69 -15.18 -0.51 -7.67
N GLY A 70 -14.57 -1.03 -6.60
CA GLY A 70 -14.64 -2.43 -6.19
C GLY A 70 -16.06 -2.91 -5.90
N ASN A 71 -16.92 -2.07 -5.32
CA ASN A 71 -18.29 -2.45 -4.95
C ASN A 71 -19.37 -2.08 -5.99
N THR A 72 -19.05 -1.25 -6.98
CA THR A 72 -20.02 -0.78 -7.99
C THR A 72 -20.00 -1.67 -9.24
N TYR A 73 -21.17 -1.85 -9.86
CA TYR A 73 -21.28 -2.48 -11.17
C TYR A 73 -20.81 -1.51 -12.27
N VAL A 74 -19.80 -1.92 -13.03
CA VAL A 74 -19.25 -1.21 -14.19
C VAL A 74 -19.11 -2.20 -15.34
N LYS A 75 -19.46 -1.77 -16.56
CA LYS A 75 -19.29 -2.60 -17.77
C LYS A 75 -17.80 -2.93 -17.98
N GLN A 76 -17.50 -4.17 -18.40
CA GLN A 76 -16.12 -4.66 -18.62
C GLN A 76 -15.14 -4.33 -17.47
N LYS A 77 -15.60 -4.45 -16.21
CA LYS A 77 -14.81 -4.14 -15.01
C LYS A 77 -13.45 -4.84 -14.97
N GLY A 78 -13.36 -6.08 -15.45
CA GLY A 78 -12.10 -6.83 -15.51
C GLY A 78 -11.04 -6.11 -16.35
N THR A 79 -11.41 -5.62 -17.54
CA THR A 79 -10.52 -4.85 -18.42
C THR A 79 -10.05 -3.54 -17.78
N LEU A 80 -10.96 -2.84 -17.09
CA LEU A 80 -10.62 -1.61 -16.36
C LEU A 80 -9.66 -1.87 -15.20
N GLN A 81 -9.88 -2.96 -14.46
CA GLN A 81 -9.00 -3.39 -13.38
C GLN A 81 -7.62 -3.78 -13.91
N GLU A 82 -7.57 -4.54 -15.01
CA GLU A 82 -6.31 -4.92 -15.64
C GLU A 82 -5.52 -3.71 -16.11
N PHE A 83 -6.15 -2.75 -16.79
CA PHE A 83 -5.51 -1.51 -17.22
C PHE A 83 -4.97 -0.71 -16.03
N SER A 84 -5.77 -0.55 -14.97
CA SER A 84 -5.35 0.12 -13.75
C SER A 84 -4.19 -0.61 -13.07
N ASN A 85 -4.19 -1.95 -13.06
CA ASN A 85 -3.12 -2.75 -12.48
C ASN A 85 -1.82 -2.61 -13.27
N ILE A 86 -1.88 -2.70 -14.60
CA ILE A 86 -0.70 -2.50 -15.48
C ILE A 86 -0.11 -1.10 -15.26
N THR A 87 -0.97 -0.08 -15.18
CA THR A 87 -0.55 1.31 -14.92
C THR A 87 0.09 1.42 -13.53
N ALA A 88 -0.53 0.86 -12.49
CA ALA A 88 -0.02 0.89 -11.12
C ALA A 88 1.34 0.17 -11.02
N TYR A 89 1.49 -1.01 -11.63
CA TYR A 89 2.76 -1.73 -11.65
C TYR A 89 3.86 -0.97 -12.41
N SER A 90 3.50 -0.32 -13.52
CA SER A 90 4.46 0.49 -14.29
C SER A 90 4.98 1.66 -13.46
N LEU A 91 4.09 2.38 -12.78
CA LEU A 91 4.45 3.47 -11.86
C LEU A 91 5.24 2.96 -10.64
N GLN A 92 4.86 1.80 -10.10
CA GLN A 92 5.59 1.18 -9.00
C GLN A 92 7.04 0.87 -9.38
N ILE A 93 7.27 0.23 -10.54
CA ILE A 93 8.61 -0.06 -11.04
C ILE A 93 9.41 1.23 -11.19
N LEU A 94 8.80 2.28 -11.76
CA LEU A 94 9.42 3.59 -11.91
C LEU A 94 9.86 4.17 -10.56
N VAL A 95 8.99 4.16 -9.54
CA VAL A 95 9.31 4.65 -8.18
C VAL A 95 10.47 3.86 -7.57
N PHE A 96 10.47 2.53 -7.70
CA PHE A 96 11.57 1.69 -7.19
C PHE A 96 12.89 1.97 -7.90
N ILE A 97 12.89 2.19 -9.22
CA ILE A 97 14.09 2.55 -9.98
C ILE A 97 14.64 3.90 -9.50
N ILE A 98 13.79 4.92 -9.38
CA ILE A 98 14.22 6.26 -8.93
C ILE A 98 14.86 6.19 -7.54
N ILE A 99 14.24 5.49 -6.60
CA ILE A 99 14.77 5.36 -5.24
C ILE A 99 16.05 4.52 -5.21
N GLY A 100 16.10 3.46 -6.02
CA GLY A 100 17.30 2.63 -6.17
C GLY A 100 18.50 3.42 -6.70
N ILE A 101 18.27 4.42 -7.57
CA ILE A 101 19.33 5.32 -8.04
C ILE A 101 19.67 6.38 -6.98
N SER A 102 18.68 6.82 -6.19
CA SER A 102 18.85 7.86 -5.17
C SER A 102 19.58 7.38 -3.91
N ILE A 103 19.75 6.08 -3.69
CA ILE A 103 20.35 5.55 -2.46
C ILE A 103 21.86 5.75 -2.43
N SER A 104 22.40 6.21 -1.31
CA SER A 104 23.84 6.27 -1.05
C SER A 104 24.14 5.51 0.22
N LEU A 105 24.45 4.22 0.12
CA LEU A 105 24.74 3.39 1.30
C LEU A 105 26.10 3.77 1.91
N SER A 106 26.10 4.10 3.19
CA SER A 106 27.34 4.28 3.95
C SER A 106 28.05 2.93 4.12
N GLN A 107 29.38 2.94 3.99
CA GLN A 107 30.23 1.76 4.21
C GLN A 107 30.52 1.51 5.70
N ASP A 108 30.01 2.36 6.59
CA ASP A 108 30.24 2.26 8.03
C ASP A 108 29.54 1.02 8.62
N LEU A 109 30.29 0.21 9.36
CA LEU A 109 29.77 -0.96 10.08
C LEU A 109 28.71 -0.56 11.11
N LEU A 110 28.83 0.63 11.73
CA LEU A 110 27.88 1.10 12.72
C LEU A 110 26.48 1.31 12.10
N PHE A 111 26.42 1.78 10.86
CA PHE A 111 25.17 1.93 10.12
C PHE A 111 24.47 0.58 9.89
N TRP A 112 25.22 -0.45 9.50
CA TRP A 112 24.68 -1.79 9.29
C TRP A 112 24.17 -2.44 10.58
N PHE A 113 24.90 -2.24 11.69
CA PHE A 113 24.45 -2.73 12.99
C PHE A 113 23.18 -2.00 13.47
N ALA A 114 23.16 -0.67 13.34
CA ALA A 114 22.00 0.14 13.70
C ALA A 114 20.76 -0.20 12.86
N SER A 115 20.91 -0.38 11.54
CA SER A 115 19.79 -0.75 10.66
C SER A 115 19.21 -2.13 11.00
N PHE A 116 20.07 -3.10 11.34
CA PHE A 116 19.64 -4.41 11.81
C PHE A 116 18.94 -4.33 13.17
N ALA A 117 19.43 -3.52 14.11
CA ALA A 117 18.77 -3.31 15.40
C ALA A 117 17.38 -2.68 15.25
N ILE A 118 17.22 -1.72 14.34
CA ILE A 118 15.90 -1.12 14.02
C ILE A 118 14.98 -2.19 13.42
N LEU A 119 15.46 -2.99 12.46
CA LEU A 119 14.68 -4.08 11.88
C LEU A 119 14.20 -5.07 12.97
N ALA A 120 15.10 -5.48 13.87
CA ALA A 120 14.77 -6.36 14.98
C ALA A 120 13.68 -5.74 15.87
N THR A 121 13.77 -4.45 16.17
CA THR A 121 12.77 -3.71 16.95
C THR A 121 11.40 -3.67 16.24
N VAL A 122 11.39 -3.44 14.92
CA VAL A 122 10.15 -3.48 14.11
C VAL A 122 9.50 -4.86 14.12
N LEU A 123 10.30 -5.93 14.04
CA LEU A 123 9.77 -7.30 14.10
C LEU A 123 9.28 -7.66 15.51
N LEU A 124 10.03 -7.31 16.55
CA LEU A 124 9.67 -7.57 17.95
C LEU A 124 8.40 -6.82 18.36
N SER A 125 8.29 -5.54 18.01
CA SER A 125 7.07 -4.75 18.29
C SER A 125 5.84 -5.36 17.64
N ARG A 126 5.95 -5.83 16.38
CA ARG A 126 4.85 -6.52 15.70
C ARG A 126 4.50 -7.85 16.35
N PHE A 127 5.50 -8.65 16.70
CA PHE A 127 5.28 -9.91 17.40
C PHE A 127 4.56 -9.69 18.74
N ALA A 128 4.96 -8.66 19.49
CA ALA A 128 4.32 -8.29 20.75
C ALA A 128 2.85 -7.87 20.54
N VAL A 129 2.56 -7.03 19.56
CA VAL A 129 1.18 -6.61 19.22
C VAL A 129 0.33 -7.81 18.82
N LEU A 130 0.85 -8.73 18.00
CA LEU A 130 0.12 -9.95 17.61
C LEU A 130 -0.09 -10.90 18.78
N TYR A 131 0.88 -11.00 19.70
CA TYR A 131 0.78 -11.82 20.90
C TYR A 131 -0.33 -11.32 21.84
N ILE A 132 -0.48 -9.99 21.95
CA ILE A 132 -1.48 -9.34 22.80
C ILE A 132 -2.87 -9.36 22.14
N SER A 133 -2.95 -9.05 20.84
CA SER A 133 -4.22 -8.77 20.15
C SER A 133 -5.06 -10.02 19.89
N ASN A 134 -4.44 -11.15 19.52
CA ASN A 134 -5.20 -12.34 19.10
C ASN A 134 -4.71 -13.62 19.77
N LYS A 135 -5.56 -14.20 20.63
CA LYS A 135 -5.30 -15.49 21.30
C LYS A 135 -5.54 -16.71 20.40
N GLU A 136 -6.32 -16.55 19.33
CA GLU A 136 -6.78 -17.67 18.48
C GLU A 136 -5.70 -18.24 17.57
N PHE A 137 -4.66 -17.46 17.23
CA PHE A 137 -3.59 -17.93 16.34
C PHE A 137 -2.55 -18.77 17.06
N LYS A 138 -2.11 -19.86 16.43
CA LYS A 138 -0.99 -20.68 16.91
C LYS A 138 0.33 -19.92 16.76
N LEU A 139 1.35 -20.29 17.55
CA LEU A 139 2.67 -19.63 17.52
C LEU A 139 3.28 -19.60 16.11
N ARG A 140 3.09 -20.65 15.31
CA ARG A 140 3.58 -20.73 13.91
C ARG A 140 2.91 -19.71 12.99
N GLU A 141 1.59 -19.52 13.13
CA GLU A 141 0.83 -18.52 12.39
C GLU A 141 1.23 -17.11 12.79
N ARG A 142 1.46 -16.86 14.09
CA ARG A 142 1.94 -15.56 14.59
C ARG A 142 3.32 -15.20 14.05
N ILE A 143 4.24 -16.17 14.00
CA ILE A 143 5.58 -15.98 13.42
C ILE A 143 5.47 -15.65 11.93
N PHE A 144 4.64 -16.39 11.19
CA PHE A 144 4.39 -16.12 9.77
C PHE A 144 3.81 -14.71 9.55
N MET A 145 2.79 -14.32 10.32
CA MET A 145 2.20 -12.99 10.25
C MET A 145 3.19 -11.88 10.62
N THR A 146 4.12 -12.14 11.55
CA THR A 146 5.16 -11.18 11.94
C THR A 146 6.13 -10.94 10.79
N LEU A 147 6.62 -12.04 10.19
CA LEU A 147 7.64 -12.02 9.14
C LEU A 147 7.12 -11.61 7.76
N ASN A 148 5.84 -11.85 7.47
CA ASN A 148 5.21 -11.41 6.22
C ASN A 148 4.88 -9.91 6.31
N LEU A 149 5.86 -9.07 5.97
CA LEU A 149 5.77 -7.62 6.01
C LEU A 149 6.21 -6.98 4.69
N PRO A 150 5.36 -7.00 3.65
CA PRO A 150 5.67 -6.28 2.41
C PRO A 150 5.38 -4.78 2.60
N LYS A 151 6.34 -4.02 3.15
CA LYS A 151 6.31 -2.55 3.21
C LYS A 151 6.97 -1.93 1.97
N GLY A 152 6.53 -2.32 0.77
CA GLY A 152 7.20 -1.91 -0.48
C GLY A 152 6.89 -0.47 -0.87
N ILE A 153 5.73 -0.26 -1.49
CA ILE A 153 5.45 0.96 -2.25
C ILE A 153 5.23 2.17 -1.34
N ALA A 154 4.52 2.03 -0.23
CA ALA A 154 4.22 3.15 0.66
C ALA A 154 5.49 3.77 1.27
N VAL A 155 6.43 2.93 1.72
CA VAL A 155 7.72 3.40 2.25
C VAL A 155 8.56 4.03 1.16
N ALA A 156 8.57 3.42 -0.03
CA ALA A 156 9.24 3.96 -1.20
C ALA A 156 8.76 5.39 -1.53
N VAL A 157 7.44 5.60 -1.66
CA VAL A 157 6.85 6.92 -1.96
C VAL A 157 7.19 7.93 -0.86
N VAL A 158 7.09 7.55 0.42
CA VAL A 158 7.46 8.46 1.52
C VAL A 158 8.94 8.84 1.45
N ALA A 159 9.83 7.87 1.24
CA ALA A 159 11.26 8.15 1.07
C ALA A 159 11.51 9.09 -0.12
N PHE A 160 10.85 8.87 -1.25
CA PHE A 160 10.95 9.75 -2.40
C PHE A 160 10.43 11.17 -2.11
N THR A 161 9.30 11.32 -1.44
CA THR A 161 8.78 12.67 -1.08
C THR A 161 9.71 13.41 -0.14
N LEU A 162 10.34 12.70 0.81
CA LEU A 162 11.27 13.29 1.76
C LEU A 162 12.61 13.63 1.11
N SER A 163 13.06 12.89 0.09
CA SER A 163 14.30 13.19 -0.63
C SER A 163 14.23 14.53 -1.37
N LEU A 164 13.03 14.95 -1.78
CA LEU A 164 12.81 16.25 -2.42
C LEU A 164 12.95 17.45 -1.46
N GLN A 165 12.85 17.24 -0.15
CA GLN A 165 12.84 18.34 0.82
C GLN A 165 14.25 18.83 1.23
N ALA A 166 15.32 18.18 0.77
CA ALA A 166 16.72 18.63 0.87
C ALA A 166 17.18 19.19 2.25
N LEU A 167 16.68 18.62 3.36
CA LEU A 167 17.06 19.03 4.72
C LEU A 167 18.28 18.27 5.24
N GLU A 168 19.10 18.93 6.07
CA GLU A 168 20.25 18.30 6.73
C GLU A 168 19.82 17.12 7.62
N GLY A 169 20.54 16.00 7.54
CA GLY A 169 20.24 14.77 8.29
C GLY A 169 19.21 13.83 7.64
N PHE A 170 18.48 14.27 6.60
CA PHE A 170 17.51 13.42 5.91
C PHE A 170 18.16 12.28 5.15
N THR A 171 19.40 12.44 4.67
CA THR A 171 20.15 11.39 3.96
C THR A 171 20.28 10.12 4.81
N LEU A 172 20.55 10.24 6.11
CA LEU A 172 20.62 9.08 7.01
C LEU A 172 19.26 8.40 7.15
N ILE A 173 18.20 9.18 7.35
CA ILE A 173 16.82 8.67 7.49
C ILE A 173 16.38 7.97 6.20
N LEU A 174 16.66 8.56 5.03
CA LEU A 174 16.38 7.99 3.71
C LEU A 174 17.10 6.66 3.52
N ASN A 175 18.40 6.61 3.80
CA ASN A 175 19.20 5.39 3.70
C ASN A 175 18.67 4.29 4.63
N LEU A 176 18.27 4.65 5.86
CA LEU A 176 17.66 3.71 6.81
C LEU A 176 16.29 3.21 6.33
N MET A 177 15.41 4.08 5.84
CA MET A 177 14.11 3.68 5.31
C MET A 177 14.25 2.71 4.13
N ILE A 178 15.17 2.99 3.22
CA ILE A 178 15.38 2.16 2.03
C ILE A 178 16.01 0.81 2.41
N ILE A 179 17.03 0.78 3.27
CA ILE A 179 17.65 -0.50 3.67
C ILE A 179 16.68 -1.37 4.47
N ILE A 180 15.88 -0.78 5.36
CA ILE A 180 14.83 -1.50 6.10
C ILE A 180 13.76 -2.02 5.13
N MET A 181 13.35 -1.21 4.15
CA MET A 181 12.44 -1.66 3.09
C MET A 181 13.00 -2.88 2.36
N VAL A 182 14.26 -2.85 1.93
CA VAL A 182 14.94 -3.98 1.27
C VAL A 182 14.95 -5.21 2.17
N TYR A 183 15.33 -5.08 3.44
CA TYR A 183 15.29 -6.19 4.39
C TYR A 183 13.89 -6.79 4.55
N THR A 184 12.86 -5.95 4.71
CA THR A 184 11.49 -6.44 4.86
C THR A 184 10.97 -7.12 3.59
N LEU A 185 11.34 -6.63 2.40
CA LEU A 185 11.02 -7.27 1.12
C LEU A 185 11.68 -8.65 0.99
N ILE A 186 12.97 -8.77 1.33
CA ILE A 186 13.70 -10.05 1.30
C ILE A 186 13.07 -11.04 2.29
N ILE A 187 12.88 -10.62 3.55
CA ILE A 187 12.28 -11.47 4.58
C ILE A 187 10.87 -11.90 4.18
N SER A 188 10.05 -10.99 3.66
CA SER A 188 8.69 -11.29 3.22
C SER A 188 8.67 -12.26 2.05
N SER A 189 9.56 -12.09 1.06
CA SER A 189 9.66 -12.98 -0.10
C SER A 189 10.12 -14.39 0.28
N ILE A 190 11.09 -14.50 1.18
CA ILE A 190 11.51 -15.79 1.75
C ILE A 190 10.35 -16.42 2.52
N THR A 191 9.71 -15.67 3.41
CA THR A 191 8.61 -16.15 4.24
C THR A 191 7.43 -16.65 3.40
N ASP A 192 7.09 -15.94 2.33
CA ASP A 192 6.02 -16.34 1.39
C ASP A 192 6.36 -17.67 0.69
N ARG A 193 7.59 -17.81 0.19
CA ARG A 193 8.07 -19.06 -0.42
C ARG A 193 8.03 -20.25 0.54
N PHE A 194 8.33 -20.02 1.82
CA PHE A 194 8.25 -21.03 2.88
C PHE A 194 6.87 -21.08 3.58
N GLY A 195 5.87 -20.34 3.10
CA GLY A 195 4.56 -20.20 3.75
C GLY A 195 3.82 -21.53 3.94
N LYS A 196 4.03 -22.50 3.04
CA LYS A 196 3.47 -23.86 3.15
C LYS A 196 3.93 -24.63 4.39
N PHE A 197 5.07 -24.26 4.99
CA PHE A 197 5.57 -24.86 6.22
C PHE A 197 4.89 -24.29 7.47
N PHE A 198 4.43 -23.03 7.40
CA PHE A 198 3.84 -22.32 8.52
C PHE A 198 2.31 -22.39 8.56
N LEU A 199 1.67 -22.40 7.39
CA LEU A 199 0.22 -22.46 7.24
C LEU A 199 -0.20 -23.90 6.90
N ARG A 200 -0.91 -24.57 7.83
CA ARG A 200 -1.71 -25.72 7.45
C ARG A 200 -2.82 -25.19 6.56
N PHE A 201 -2.75 -25.49 5.27
CA PHE A 201 -3.91 -25.34 4.39
C PHE A 201 -4.97 -26.34 4.86
N GLU A 202 -5.82 -25.93 5.79
CA GLU A 202 -7.15 -26.53 5.91
C GLU A 202 -7.93 -26.04 4.69
N ILE A 203 -7.76 -26.75 3.58
CA ILE A 203 -8.69 -26.70 2.47
C ILE A 203 -10.01 -27.22 3.07
N GLN A 204 -10.92 -26.32 3.48
CA GLN A 204 -12.31 -26.71 3.61
C GLN A 204 -12.76 -27.10 2.19
N PRO A 205 -13.11 -28.37 1.95
CA PRO A 205 -13.67 -28.74 0.66
C PRO A 205 -14.97 -27.97 0.46
N ASP A 206 -15.14 -27.35 -0.71
CA ASP A 206 -16.34 -26.63 -1.16
C ASP A 206 -17.61 -27.35 -0.70
N GLU A 207 -18.25 -26.82 0.34
CA GLU A 207 -19.61 -27.20 0.66
C GLU A 207 -20.55 -26.55 -0.37
N LYS A 208 -21.16 -27.43 -1.17
CA LYS A 208 -22.41 -27.28 -1.93
C LYS A 208 -22.30 -26.89 -3.41
N LYS A 209 -21.90 -27.88 -4.22
CA LYS A 209 -22.80 -28.34 -5.30
C LYS A 209 -23.67 -29.48 -4.75
N LYS A 210 -24.87 -29.16 -4.26
CA LYS A 210 -25.95 -30.14 -4.10
C LYS A 210 -27.27 -29.51 -4.53
N SER A 211 -27.86 -30.17 -5.53
CA SER A 211 -29.23 -30.09 -6.03
C SER A 211 -29.61 -28.85 -6.82
#